data_AF-A0A949VXE8-F1
#
_entry.id   AF-A0A949VXE8-F1
#
_cell.length_a   1.000
_cell.length_b   1.000
_cell.length_c   1.000
_cell.angle_alpha   90.00
_cell.angle_beta   90.00
_cell.angle_gamma   90.00
#
_symmetry.space_group_name_H-M   'P 1'
#
loop_
_entity.id
_entity.type
_entity.pdbx_description
1 polymer ?
#
loop_
_entity_poly.entity_id
_entity_poly.type
_entity_poly.pdbx_seq_one_letter_code
_entity_poly.pdbx_strand_id
1 'polypeptide(L)'
;MSSYRLGDDVDDFCVKCKRITNHSIVSLLNEEPAKVRCRTCYNDHDWRRCEVPPSKKDLKKMQLFNEVLATAAAPAADPPDPPAEPAAIAAQEEAKPKKGRRARPSV
;
A
#
# COMPACT_ATOMS: atom_id res chain seq x y z
N MET A 1 2.76 30.94 17.16
CA MET A 1 2.63 29.55 16.67
C MET A 1 3.73 28.74 17.32
N SER A 2 3.37 27.68 18.02
CA SER A 2 4.32 26.85 18.76
C SER A 2 5.26 26.15 17.78
N SER A 3 6.52 26.56 17.77
CA SER A 3 7.59 25.89 17.01
C SER A 3 7.79 24.48 17.58
N TYR A 4 7.84 23.45 16.73
CA TYR A 4 8.18 22.10 17.17
C TYR A 4 9.55 22.08 17.86
N ARG A 5 9.63 21.45 19.03
CA ARG A 5 10.88 21.28 19.79
C ARG A 5 11.31 19.83 19.78
N LEU A 6 12.60 19.57 19.95
CA LEU A 6 13.10 18.22 20.16
C LEU A 6 12.52 17.68 21.46
N GLY A 7 12.00 16.46 21.43
CA GLY A 7 11.33 15.83 22.56
C GLY A 7 9.86 16.24 22.77
N ASP A 8 9.33 17.14 21.94
CA ASP A 8 7.88 17.40 21.91
C ASP A 8 7.12 16.16 21.46
N ASP A 9 5.86 16.07 21.84
CA ASP A 9 5.01 14.92 21.56
C ASP A 9 4.12 15.16 20.34
N VAL A 10 4.16 14.23 19.38
CA VAL A 10 3.48 14.33 18.10
C VAL A 10 2.89 12.98 17.72
N ASP A 11 1.67 12.96 17.22
CA ASP A 11 1.01 11.75 16.74
C ASP A 11 1.42 11.38 15.31
N ASP A 12 1.94 10.16 15.12
CA ASP A 12 2.27 9.59 13.81
C ASP A 12 1.73 8.17 13.65
N PHE A 13 1.76 7.66 12.41
CA PHE A 13 1.55 6.26 12.13
C PHE A 13 2.80 5.43 12.42
N CYS A 14 2.75 4.63 13.48
CA CYS A 14 3.83 3.70 13.80
C CYS A 14 3.76 2.45 12.91
N VAL A 15 4.80 2.18 12.12
CA VAL A 15 4.89 0.98 11.27
C VAL A 15 4.89 -0.34 12.06
N LYS A 16 5.36 -0.31 13.32
CA LYS A 16 5.43 -1.48 14.19
C LYS A 16 4.10 -1.73 14.92
N CYS A 17 3.47 -0.67 15.43
CA CYS A 17 2.15 -0.77 16.09
C CYS A 17 0.98 -0.82 15.09
N LYS A 18 1.19 -0.40 13.84
CA LYS A 18 0.17 -0.28 12.77
C LYS A 18 -1.03 0.58 13.16
N ARG A 19 -0.81 1.61 13.97
CA ARG A 19 -1.83 2.54 14.45
C ARG A 19 -1.20 3.91 14.65
N ILE A 20 -2.05 4.93 14.72
CA ILE A 20 -1.65 6.27 15.15
C ILE A 20 -1.37 6.22 16.67
N THR A 21 -0.20 6.68 17.07
CA THR A 21 0.23 6.77 18.47
C THR A 21 1.03 8.04 18.70
N ASN A 22 1.20 8.38 19.98
CA ASN A 22 2.09 9.44 20.42
C ASN A 22 3.57 9.03 20.22
N HIS A 23 4.33 9.88 19.52
CA HIS A 23 5.76 9.75 19.27
C HIS A 23 6.49 10.96 19.82
N SER A 24 7.75 10.78 20.24
CA SER A 24 8.63 11.90 20.58
C SER A 24 9.47 12.31 19.37
N ILE A 25 9.58 13.61 19.10
CA ILE A 25 10.44 14.11 18.01
C ILE A 25 11.91 13.86 18.35
N VAL A 26 12.60 13.08 17.50
CA VAL A 26 14.03 12.77 17.67
C VAL A 26 14.90 13.73 16.86
N SER A 27 14.42 14.16 15.69
CA SER A 27 15.14 15.10 14.84
C SER A 27 14.18 16.00 14.07
N LEU A 28 14.56 17.28 13.92
CA LEU A 28 13.86 18.29 13.13
C LEU A 28 14.66 18.59 11.86
N LEU A 29 13.96 18.82 10.74
CA LEU A 29 14.51 19.29 9.48
C LEU A 29 13.62 20.43 8.97
N ASN A 30 14.19 21.61 8.71
CA ASN A 30 13.44 22.78 8.24
C ASN A 30 12.19 23.07 9.09
N GLU A 31 12.34 22.98 10.41
CA GLU A 31 11.27 23.19 11.41
C GLU A 31 10.15 22.13 11.43
N GLU A 32 10.28 21.06 10.64
CA GLU A 32 9.37 19.90 10.64
C GLU A 32 10.04 18.66 11.26
N PRO A 33 9.33 17.79 12.00
CA PRO A 33 9.87 16.50 12.43
C PRO A 33 10.29 15.64 11.22
N ALA A 34 11.56 15.21 11.22
CA ALA A 34 12.09 14.28 10.22
C ALA A 34 12.02 12.81 10.70
N LYS A 35 12.40 12.57 11.96
CA LYS A 35 12.34 11.25 12.60
C LYS A 35 11.65 11.35 13.94
N VAL A 36 10.84 10.33 14.21
CA VAL A 36 10.04 10.22 15.42
C VAL A 36 10.22 8.85 16.06
N ARG A 37 10.14 8.81 17.39
CA ARG A 37 10.24 7.59 18.19
C ARG A 37 8.90 7.27 18.81
N CYS A 38 8.36 6.09 18.55
CA CYS A 38 7.10 5.66 19.15
C CYS A 38 7.26 5.49 20.65
N ARG A 39 6.40 6.13 21.46
CA ARG A 39 6.45 6.01 22.92
C ARG A 39 5.94 4.65 23.44
N THR A 40 5.24 3.90 22.59
CA THR A 40 4.70 2.57 22.92
C THR A 40 5.68 1.43 22.61
N CYS A 41 6.27 1.43 21.40
CA CYS A 41 7.13 0.34 20.95
C CYS A 41 8.61 0.71 20.85
N TYR A 42 8.95 1.97 21.14
CA TYR A 42 10.31 2.52 21.12
C TYR A 42 11.05 2.34 19.80
N ASN A 43 10.30 2.17 18.70
CA ASN A 43 10.86 2.08 17.37
C ASN A 43 10.97 3.48 16.77
N ASP A 44 12.15 3.80 16.25
CA ASP A 44 12.39 5.03 15.51
C ASP A 44 12.00 4.81 14.05
N HIS A 45 11.28 5.75 13.45
CA HIS A 45 10.97 5.76 12.02
C HIS A 45 10.85 7.18 11.49
N ASP A 46 10.88 7.30 10.16
CA ASP A 46 10.66 8.57 9.50
C ASP A 46 9.21 9.02 9.70
N TRP A 47 9.04 10.34 9.82
CA TRP A 47 7.76 10.99 10.01
C TRP A 47 6.86 10.82 8.78
N ARG A 48 5.65 10.29 8.97
CA ARG A 48 4.70 9.99 7.89
C ARG A 48 3.45 10.86 7.91
N ARG A 49 3.37 11.88 8.78
CA ARG A 49 2.22 12.80 8.87
C ARG A 49 0.88 12.07 9.04
N CYS A 50 0.87 10.98 9.81
CA CYS A 50 -0.31 10.10 9.95
C CYS A 50 -0.81 9.47 8.63
N GLU A 51 -0.04 9.53 7.54
CA GLU A 51 -0.38 8.86 6.30
C GLU A 51 -0.06 7.37 6.41
N VAL A 52 -1.11 6.56 6.32
CA VAL A 52 -0.96 5.13 6.15
C VAL A 52 -0.47 4.89 4.73
N PRO A 53 0.72 4.29 4.52
CA PRO A 53 1.18 3.99 3.18
C PRO A 53 0.15 3.09 2.49
N PRO A 54 -0.25 3.39 1.24
CA PRO A 54 -1.23 2.59 0.51
C PRO A 54 -0.73 1.15 0.45
N SER A 55 -1.56 0.21 0.87
CA SER A 55 -1.18 -1.19 0.83
C SER A 55 -1.00 -1.63 -0.62
N LYS A 56 -0.15 -2.65 -0.88
CA LYS A 56 -0.03 -3.27 -2.22
C LYS A 56 -1.39 -3.72 -2.77
N LYS A 57 -2.35 -4.01 -1.89
CA LYS A 57 -3.73 -4.34 -2.26
C LYS A 57 -4.51 -3.13 -2.79
N ASP A 58 -4.26 -1.95 -2.26
CA ASP A 58 -4.95 -0.72 -2.65
C ASP A 58 -4.41 -0.21 -3.99
N LEU A 59 -3.11 -0.35 -4.25
CA LEU A 59 -2.53 -0.09 -5.57
C LEU A 59 -3.14 -0.99 -6.65
N LYS A 60 -3.34 -2.28 -6.35
CA LYS A 60 -3.99 -3.21 -7.29
C LYS A 60 -5.47 -2.90 -7.51
N LYS A 61 -6.19 -2.44 -6.48
CA LYS A 61 -7.57 -1.96 -6.62
C LYS A 61 -7.64 -0.70 -7.45
N MET A 62 -6.71 0.25 -7.28
CA MET A 62 -6.67 1.46 -8.10
C MET A 62 -6.42 1.15 -9.58
N GLN A 63 -5.56 0.18 -9.88
CA GLN A 63 -5.35 -0.30 -11.26
C GLN A 63 -6.63 -0.89 -11.85
N LEU A 64 -7.29 -1.81 -11.14
CA LEU A 64 -8.56 -2.39 -11.57
C LEU A 64 -9.66 -1.33 -11.73
N PHE A 65 -9.70 -0.34 -10.84
CA PHE A 65 -10.69 0.74 -10.91
C PHE A 65 -10.48 1.62 -12.15
N ASN A 66 -9.22 1.89 -12.51
CA ASN A 66 -8.89 2.62 -13.74
C ASN A 66 -9.25 1.82 -14.99
N GLU A 67 -9.05 0.50 -15.00
CA GLU A 67 -9.45 -0.39 -16.11
C GLU A 67 -10.97 -0.43 -16.29
N VAL A 68 -11.73 -0.51 -15.19
CA VAL A 68 -13.20 -0.50 -15.22
C VAL A 68 -13.73 0.87 -15.63
N LEU A 69 -13.15 1.97 -15.12
CA LEU A 69 -13.54 3.32 -15.54
C LEU A 69 -13.23 3.57 -17.01
N ALA A 70 -12.08 3.12 -17.51
CA ALA A 70 -11.75 3.23 -18.94
C ALA A 70 -12.73 2.45 -19.83
N THR A 71 -13.23 1.32 -19.33
CA THR A 71 -14.22 0.50 -20.04
C THR A 71 -15.65 1.06 -19.91
N ALA A 72 -15.98 1.70 -18.78
CA ALA A 72 -17.30 2.26 -18.49
C ALA A 72 -17.50 3.69 -19.01
N ALA A 73 -16.43 4.44 -19.25
CA ALA A 73 -16.47 5.78 -19.85
C ALA A 73 -16.46 5.75 -21.39
N ALA A 74 -16.56 4.58 -22.01
CA ALA A 74 -16.87 4.48 -23.43
C ALA A 74 -18.29 5.04 -23.66
N PRO A 75 -18.46 6.17 -24.37
CA PRO A 75 -19.78 6.66 -24.71
C PRO A 75 -20.45 5.67 -25.67
N ALA A 76 -21.69 5.31 -25.37
CA ALA A 76 -22.55 4.58 -26.30
C ALA A 76 -22.95 5.49 -27.48
N ALA A 77 -22.34 5.25 -28.66
CA ALA A 77 -22.83 5.50 -30.04
C ALA A 77 -21.65 5.17 -31.00
N ASP A 78 -21.69 4.25 -31.97
CA ASP A 78 -22.74 3.55 -32.73
C ASP A 78 -22.31 2.08 -33.03
N PRO A 79 -23.24 1.14 -33.29
CA PRO A 79 -22.91 -0.28 -33.51
C PRO A 79 -22.51 -0.56 -34.97
N PRO A 80 -21.59 -1.51 -35.19
CA PRO A 80 -21.68 -2.36 -36.37
C PRO A 80 -22.14 -3.77 -35.99
N ASP A 81 -23.15 -4.24 -36.72
CA ASP A 81 -23.76 -5.56 -36.73
C ASP A 81 -22.76 -6.74 -36.72
N PRO A 82 -23.17 -7.92 -36.20
CA PRO A 82 -22.27 -9.03 -35.90
C PRO A 82 -21.97 -9.87 -37.14
N PRO A 83 -20.74 -10.43 -37.24
CA PRO A 83 -20.54 -11.68 -37.93
C PRO A 83 -20.17 -12.78 -36.92
N ALA A 84 -21.14 -13.66 -36.72
CA ALA A 84 -21.01 -15.11 -36.55
C ALA A 84 -19.73 -15.67 -35.88
N GLU A 85 -19.91 -16.27 -34.71
CA GLU A 85 -19.09 -17.41 -34.29
C GLU A 85 -19.27 -18.55 -35.32
N PRO A 86 -18.24 -19.38 -35.58
CA PRO A 86 -18.08 -20.53 -34.68
C PRO A 86 -16.65 -21.03 -34.45
N ALA A 87 -16.53 -21.74 -33.32
CA ALA A 87 -15.71 -22.93 -33.13
C ALA A 87 -14.20 -22.80 -32.84
N ALA A 88 -13.90 -22.95 -31.54
CA ALA A 88 -13.27 -24.14 -30.98
C ALA A 88 -11.72 -24.23 -30.80
N ILE A 89 -11.39 -24.77 -29.61
CA ILE A 89 -10.23 -25.58 -29.15
C ILE A 89 -8.84 -24.93 -29.04
N ALA A 90 -8.30 -24.86 -27.82
CA ALA A 90 -7.05 -25.56 -27.45
C ALA A 90 -6.77 -25.45 -25.94
N ALA A 91 -6.58 -26.61 -25.33
CA ALA A 91 -6.24 -26.85 -23.93
C ALA A 91 -4.90 -26.24 -23.52
N GLN A 92 -4.78 -25.76 -22.26
CA GLN A 92 -3.55 -25.85 -21.47
C GLN A 92 -3.89 -26.05 -19.99
N GLU A 93 -3.95 -27.33 -19.60
CA GLU A 93 -3.64 -27.81 -18.26
C GLU A 93 -2.12 -27.74 -18.10
N GLU A 94 -1.59 -26.91 -17.20
CA GLU A 94 -0.24 -27.13 -16.65
C GLU A 94 -0.14 -26.73 -15.18
N ALA A 95 0.46 -27.65 -14.45
CA ALA A 95 0.53 -27.72 -13.01
C ALA A 95 1.54 -26.75 -12.38
N LYS A 96 1.22 -26.37 -11.14
CA LYS A 96 2.05 -25.64 -10.17
C LYS A 96 3.35 -26.40 -9.82
N PRO A 97 4.48 -25.68 -9.60
CA PRO A 97 5.41 -26.11 -8.57
C PRO A 97 5.48 -25.10 -7.41
N LYS A 98 5.19 -25.63 -6.20
CA LYS A 98 5.41 -25.00 -4.90
C LYS A 98 6.92 -24.89 -4.67
N LYS A 99 7.50 -23.67 -4.65
CA LYS A 99 8.88 -23.48 -4.15
C LYS A 99 8.88 -23.40 -2.63
N GLY A 100 9.77 -24.19 -2.05
CA GLY A 100 9.72 -24.72 -0.69
C GLY A 100 9.97 -23.72 0.44
N ARG A 101 9.35 -24.03 1.58
CA ARG A 101 9.62 -23.45 2.88
C ARG A 101 10.79 -24.22 3.49
N ARG A 102 11.98 -23.61 3.54
CA ARG A 102 13.13 -24.18 4.25
C ARG A 102 12.83 -24.17 5.75
N ALA A 103 12.91 -25.34 6.37
CA ALA A 103 12.86 -25.49 7.82
C ALA A 103 14.16 -24.93 8.43
N ARG A 104 14.05 -24.13 9.50
CA ARG A 104 15.17 -23.84 10.40
C ARG A 104 15.37 -25.09 11.28
N PRO A 105 16.57 -25.67 11.37
CA PRO A 105 16.83 -26.70 12.36
C PRO A 105 16.78 -26.08 13.75
N SER A 106 16.01 -26.70 14.64
CA SER A 106 16.05 -26.43 16.08
C SER A 106 17.26 -27.17 16.65
N VAL A 107 18.30 -26.42 17.02
CA VAL A 107 19.32 -26.80 18.00
C VAL A 107 19.56 -25.60 18.89
#